data_AF-T1GYH3-F1
#
_entry.id   AF-T1GYH3-F1
#
_cell.length_a   1.000
_cell.length_b   1.000
_cell.length_c   1.000
_cell.angle_alpha   90.00
_cell.angle_beta   90.00
_cell.angle_gamma   90.00
#
_symmetry.space_group_name_H-M   'P 1'
#
loop_
_entity.id
_entity.type
_entity.pdbx_description
1 polymer ?
#
loop_
_entity_poly.entity_id
_entity_poly.type
_entity_poly.pdbx_seq_one_letter_code
_entity_poly.pdbx_strand_id
1 'polypeptide(L)'
;MWPRKLDLNQDECNSMLRQIELDCYSSVITAFRAQGGLDDLKTRILADLRKIFHIDEDRHKAEARRVANDEELTTIADLVFGESASSEWRNEGRRTNGLLQRAPAQTAFCKMSNNIKEDATNMNSLL
;
A
#
# COMPACT_ATOMS: atom_id res chain seq x y z
N MET A 1 -26.40 16.72 33.64
CA MET A 1 -24.95 16.66 33.92
C MET A 1 -24.25 17.42 32.80
N TRP A 2 -23.42 18.43 33.11
CA TRP A 2 -22.71 19.21 32.07
C TRP A 2 -21.34 18.59 31.78
N PRO A 3 -20.85 18.60 30.52
CA PRO A 3 -19.52 18.09 30.19
C PRO A 3 -18.45 18.91 30.94
N ARG A 4 -17.62 18.26 31.76
CA ARG A 4 -16.44 18.88 32.35
C ARG A 4 -15.27 18.77 31.39
N LYS A 5 -14.46 19.82 31.31
CA LYS A 5 -13.17 19.75 30.61
C LYS A 5 -12.31 18.72 31.34
N LEU A 6 -11.84 17.71 30.61
CA LEU A 6 -10.88 16.74 31.12
C LEU A 6 -9.53 17.43 31.35
N ASP A 7 -8.80 17.02 32.38
CA ASP A 7 -7.46 17.49 32.66
C ASP A 7 -6.46 16.82 31.70
N LEU A 8 -6.46 17.28 30.44
CA LEU A 8 -5.59 16.80 29.36
C LEU A 8 -4.58 17.87 28.97
N ASN A 9 -3.36 17.45 28.68
CA ASN A 9 -2.34 18.31 28.09
C ASN A 9 -2.56 18.49 26.57
N GLN A 10 -1.95 19.52 25.98
CA GLN A 10 -2.05 19.80 24.54
C GLN A 10 -1.50 18.65 23.69
N ASP A 11 -0.38 18.06 24.09
CA ASP A 11 0.26 16.96 23.34
C ASP A 11 -0.59 15.68 23.36
N GLU A 12 -1.27 15.42 24.48
CA GLU A 12 -2.23 14.31 24.59
C GLU A 12 -3.42 14.56 23.67
N CYS A 13 -3.99 15.78 23.68
CA CYS A 13 -5.07 16.16 22.78
C CYS A 13 -4.67 15.99 21.30
N ASN A 14 -3.47 16.44 20.93
CA ASN A 14 -2.97 16.32 19.55
C ASN A 14 -2.78 14.85 19.15
N SER A 15 -2.25 14.02 20.05
CA SER A 15 -2.07 12.58 19.82
C SER A 15 -3.40 11.87 19.66
N MET A 16 -4.38 12.19 20.51
CA MET A 16 -5.74 11.66 20.43
C MET A 16 -6.44 12.09 19.15
N LEU A 17 -6.33 13.35 18.74
CA LEU A 17 -6.87 13.82 17.46
C LEU A 17 -6.26 13.04 16.31
N ARG A 18 -4.94 12.87 16.29
CA ARG A 18 -4.27 12.10 15.24
C ARG A 18 -4.76 10.66 15.19
N GLN A 19 -4.96 10.03 16.35
CA GLN A 19 -5.52 8.68 16.41
C GLN A 19 -6.93 8.64 15.81
N ILE A 20 -7.80 9.58 16.19
CA ILE A 20 -9.18 9.65 15.66
C ILE A 20 -9.19 9.84 14.14
N GLU A 21 -8.35 10.72 13.60
CA GLU A 21 -8.21 10.91 12.15
C GLU A 21 -7.84 9.62 11.42
N LEU A 22 -6.85 8.88 11.94
CA LEU A 22 -6.39 7.62 11.38
C LEU A 22 -7.46 6.53 11.46
N ASP A 23 -8.14 6.42 12.60
CA ASP A 23 -9.18 5.42 12.85
C ASP A 23 -10.42 5.69 11.99
N CYS A 24 -10.83 6.96 11.86
CA CYS A 24 -11.90 7.38 10.96
C CYS A 24 -11.56 7.04 9.50
N TYR A 25 -10.35 7.38 9.04
CA TYR A 25 -9.93 7.07 7.68
C TYR A 25 -9.92 5.56 7.40
N SER A 26 -9.37 4.78 8.34
CA SER A 26 -9.35 3.31 8.29
C SER A 26 -10.75 2.71 8.27
N SER A 27 -11.69 3.29 9.01
CA SER A 27 -13.09 2.85 9.04
C SER A 27 -13.79 3.12 7.70
N VAL A 28 -13.58 4.30 7.10
CA VAL A 28 -14.17 4.66 5.80
C VAL A 28 -13.68 3.72 4.70
N ILE A 29 -12.36 3.48 4.62
CA ILE A 29 -11.80 2.61 3.57
C ILE A 29 -12.25 1.15 3.75
N THR A 30 -12.41 0.70 5.01
CA THR A 30 -12.99 -0.62 5.34
C THR A 30 -14.42 -0.73 4.83
N ALA A 31 -15.26 0.28 5.10
CA ALA A 31 -16.63 0.30 4.62
C ALA A 31 -16.72 0.32 3.09
N PHE A 32 -15.89 1.14 2.42
CA PHE A 32 -15.86 1.20 0.96
C PHE A 32 -15.41 -0.12 0.33
N ARG A 33 -14.49 -0.85 0.96
CA ARG A 33 -14.08 -2.18 0.50
C ARG A 33 -15.18 -3.22 0.69
N ALA A 34 -15.86 -3.23 1.84
CA ALA A 34 -16.99 -4.12 2.09
C ALA A 34 -18.15 -3.89 1.09
N GLN A 35 -18.23 -2.70 0.51
CA GLN A 35 -19.19 -2.36 -0.54
C GLN A 35 -18.80 -2.85 -1.95
N GLY A 36 -17.62 -3.45 -2.14
CA GLY A 36 -17.15 -3.92 -3.44
C GLY A 36 -15.97 -3.12 -3.99
N GLY A 37 -16.01 -2.80 -5.28
CA GLY A 37 -14.93 -2.12 -6.00
C GLY A 37 -14.75 -0.64 -5.65
N LEU A 38 -13.58 -0.11 -6.02
CA LEU A 38 -13.29 1.31 -5.94
C LEU A 38 -13.73 1.99 -7.25
N ASP A 39 -14.64 2.96 -7.13
CA ASP A 39 -15.13 3.78 -8.24
C ASP A 39 -14.54 5.20 -8.19
N ASP A 40 -14.72 6.00 -9.26
CA ASP A 40 -14.21 7.37 -9.33
C ASP A 40 -14.76 8.29 -8.24
N LEU A 41 -15.96 8.01 -7.73
CA LEU A 41 -16.59 8.80 -6.67
C LEU A 41 -15.92 8.53 -5.32
N LYS A 42 -15.76 7.25 -4.95
CA LYS A 42 -15.04 6.80 -3.76
C LYS A 42 -13.60 7.28 -3.79
N THR A 43 -12.91 7.20 -4.94
CA THR A 43 -11.54 7.72 -5.09
C THR A 43 -11.47 9.22 -4.81
N ARG A 44 -12.41 10.01 -5.35
CA ARG A 44 -12.48 11.45 -5.09
C ARG A 44 -12.73 11.76 -3.61
N ILE A 45 -13.68 11.05 -2.99
CA ILE A 45 -13.99 11.21 -1.57
C ILE A 45 -12.76 10.85 -0.72
N LEU A 46 -12.08 9.75 -1.03
CA LEU A 46 -10.85 9.36 -0.32
C LEU A 46 -9.75 10.41 -0.50
N ALA A 47 -9.60 11.01 -1.68
CA ALA A 47 -8.63 12.09 -1.91
C ALA A 47 -8.93 13.34 -1.07
N ASP A 48 -10.20 13.71 -0.93
CA ASP A 48 -10.61 14.84 -0.11
C ASP A 48 -10.44 14.55 1.39
N LEU A 49 -10.85 13.36 1.85
CA LEU A 49 -10.62 12.92 3.23
C LEU A 49 -9.14 12.87 3.59
N ARG A 50 -8.27 12.45 2.67
CA ARG A 50 -6.82 12.45 2.89
C ARG A 50 -6.28 13.86 3.14
N LYS A 51 -6.79 14.87 2.44
CA LYS A 51 -6.40 16.27 2.67
C LYS A 51 -6.89 16.78 4.02
N ILE A 52 -8.13 16.45 4.38
CA ILE A 52 -8.76 16.88 5.64
C ILE A 52 -8.09 16.23 6.86
N PHE A 53 -7.79 14.93 6.78
CA PHE A 53 -7.19 14.14 7.87
C PHE A 53 -5.66 14.04 7.78
N HIS A 54 -5.02 14.81 6.91
CA HIS A 54 -3.56 14.83 6.77
C HIS A 54 -2.95 13.42 6.59
N ILE A 55 -3.50 12.64 5.65
CA ILE A 55 -3.09 11.27 5.36
C ILE A 55 -2.13 11.24 4.17
N ASP A 56 -0.90 10.82 4.43
CA ASP A 56 0.12 10.64 3.41
C ASP A 56 -0.26 9.57 2.38
N GLU A 57 0.29 9.71 1.17
CA GLU A 57 0.10 8.75 0.07
C GLU A 57 0.51 7.32 0.47
N ASP A 58 1.64 7.18 1.17
CA ASP A 58 2.13 5.87 1.58
C ASP A 58 1.21 5.20 2.61
N ARG A 59 0.63 5.99 3.53
CA ARG A 59 -0.35 5.50 4.51
C ARG A 59 -1.64 5.09 3.81
N HIS A 60 -2.15 5.92 2.89
CA HIS A 60 -3.32 5.57 2.08
C HIS A 60 -3.11 4.25 1.32
N LYS A 61 -1.98 4.10 0.62
CA LYS A 61 -1.64 2.86 -0.10
C LYS A 61 -1.49 1.67 0.84
N ALA A 62 -1.03 1.88 2.07
CA ALA A 62 -0.97 0.82 3.08
C ALA A 62 -2.37 0.36 3.51
N GLU A 63 -3.29 1.30 3.75
CA GLU A 63 -4.69 0.98 4.06
C GLU A 63 -5.39 0.28 2.89
N ALA A 64 -5.17 0.74 1.65
CA ALA A 64 -5.71 0.09 0.44
C ALA A 64 -5.24 -1.38 0.33
N ARG A 65 -3.96 -1.65 0.63
CA ARG A 65 -3.45 -3.03 0.72
C ARG A 65 -4.05 -3.82 1.88
N ARG A 66 -4.25 -3.19 3.04
CA ARG A 66 -4.86 -3.84 4.20
C ARG A 66 -6.25 -4.36 3.86
N VAL A 67 -7.12 -3.49 3.33
CA VAL A 67 -8.49 -3.87 3.00
C VAL A 67 -8.59 -4.79 1.78
N ALA A 68 -7.67 -4.67 0.81
CA ALA A 68 -7.63 -5.57 -0.35
C ALA A 68 -7.26 -7.02 0.00
N ASN A 69 -6.52 -7.22 1.10
CA ASN A 69 -6.09 -8.54 1.59
C ASN A 69 -6.92 -9.03 2.78
N ASP A 70 -7.98 -8.31 3.15
CA ASP A 70 -8.89 -8.72 4.21
C ASP A 70 -9.92 -9.71 3.66
N GLU A 71 -9.84 -10.96 4.14
CA GLU A 71 -10.69 -12.07 3.69
C GLU A 71 -12.15 -11.87 4.12
N GLU A 72 -12.38 -11.27 5.29
CA GLU A 72 -13.72 -11.00 5.81
C GLU A 72 -14.40 -9.95 4.93
N LEU A 73 -13.72 -8.83 4.66
CA LEU A 73 -14.27 -7.77 3.81
C LEU A 73 -14.52 -8.24 2.37
N THR A 74 -13.67 -9.14 1.88
CA THR A 74 -13.85 -9.75 0.56
C THR A 74 -15.09 -10.62 0.53
N THR A 75 -15.29 -11.45 1.56
CA THR A 75 -16.48 -12.29 1.70
C THR A 75 -17.76 -11.44 1.83
N ILE A 76 -17.73 -10.36 2.62
CA ILE A 76 -18.86 -9.44 2.74
C ILE A 76 -19.21 -8.82 1.39
N ALA A 77 -18.20 -8.32 0.67
CA ALA A 77 -18.40 -7.72 -0.65
C ALA A 77 -19.01 -8.71 -1.64
N ASP A 78 -18.48 -9.94 -1.69
CA ASP A 78 -18.95 -10.99 -2.59
C ASP A 78 -20.40 -11.40 -2.29
N LEU A 79 -20.78 -11.51 -1.01
CA LEU A 79 -22.12 -11.93 -0.60
C LEU A 79 -23.18 -10.82 -0.72
N VAL A 80 -22.81 -9.57 -0.45
CA VAL A 80 -23.77 -8.45 -0.42
C VAL A 80 -23.94 -7.81 -1.79
N PHE A 81 -22.84 -7.63 -2.53
CA PHE A 81 -22.82 -6.86 -3.79
C PHE A 81 -22.50 -7.71 -5.03
N GLY A 82 -22.10 -8.98 -4.86
CA GLY A 82 -21.68 -9.86 -5.95
C GLY A 82 -20.18 -9.74 -6.25
N GLU A 83 -19.76 -10.11 -7.46
CA GLU A 83 -18.34 -10.27 -7.83
C GLU A 83 -17.47 -9.09 -7.38
N SER A 84 -16.59 -9.33 -6.39
CA SER A 84 -15.81 -8.24 -5.83
C SER A 84 -14.74 -7.77 -6.82
N ALA A 85 -14.87 -6.50 -7.21
CA ALA A 85 -13.86 -5.70 -7.91
C ALA A 85 -12.61 -5.47 -7.02
N SER A 86 -11.90 -6.57 -6.75
CA SER A 86 -10.68 -6.63 -5.95
C SER A 86 -9.46 -6.08 -6.69
N SER A 87 -9.54 -5.96 -8.02
CA SER A 87 -8.44 -5.50 -8.87
C SER A 87 -8.13 -4.02 -8.67
N GLU A 88 -9.17 -3.23 -8.48
CA GLU A 88 -9.16 -1.79 -8.31
C GLU A 88 -8.46 -1.43 -7.00
N TRP A 89 -8.82 -2.11 -5.91
CA TRP A 89 -8.17 -1.97 -4.61
C TRP A 89 -6.70 -2.42 -4.64
N ARG A 90 -6.37 -3.48 -5.38
CA ARG A 90 -4.96 -3.91 -5.57
C ARG A 90 -4.15 -2.88 -6.35
N ASN A 91 -4.75 -2.24 -7.35
CA ASN A 91 -4.11 -1.19 -8.15
C ASN A 91 -3.88 0.07 -7.31
N GLU A 92 -4.87 0.50 -6.53
CA GLU A 92 -4.75 1.64 -5.62
C GLU A 92 -3.64 1.42 -4.57
N GLY A 93 -3.57 0.20 -4.02
CA GLY A 93 -2.56 -0.20 -3.06
C GLY A 93 -1.14 -0.42 -3.63
N ARG A 94 -0.91 -0.18 -4.93
CA ARG A 94 0.38 -0.50 -5.57
C ARG A 94 1.51 0.34 -4.98
N ARG A 95 2.57 -0.34 -4.51
CA ARG A 95 3.79 0.32 -3.99
C ARG A 95 4.48 1.09 -5.11
N THR A 96 4.98 2.27 -4.78
CA THR A 96 5.82 3.11 -5.66
C THR A 96 7.16 2.43 -5.97
N ASN A 97 7.70 1.67 -5.01
CA ASN A 97 8.94 0.94 -5.18
C ASN A 97 8.76 -0.22 -6.17
N GLY A 98 9.63 -0.27 -7.18
CA GLY A 98 9.63 -1.33 -8.18
C GLY A 98 9.87 -2.70 -7.57
N LEU A 99 9.32 -3.73 -8.21
CA LEU A 99 9.69 -5.11 -7.92
C LEU A 99 11.17 -5.29 -8.23
N LEU A 100 11.99 -5.48 -7.19
CA LEU A 100 13.36 -5.92 -7.36
C LEU A 100 13.31 -7.34 -7.92
N GLN A 101 13.78 -7.51 -9.15
CA GLN A 101 13.95 -8.84 -9.71
C GLN A 101 14.92 -9.59 -8.80
N ARG A 102 14.59 -10.84 -8.46
CA ARG A 102 15.57 -11.72 -7.82
C ARG A 102 16.80 -11.78 -8.73
N ALA A 103 17.98 -11.63 -8.13
CA ALA A 103 19.22 -11.76 -8.88
C ALA A 103 19.20 -13.12 -9.61
N PRO A 104 19.50 -13.15 -10.92
CA PRO A 104 19.59 -14.41 -11.64
C PRO A 104 20.70 -15.26 -11.01
N ALA A 105 20.55 -16.58 -11.04
CA ALA A 105 21.62 -17.48 -10.62
C ALA A 105 22.89 -17.15 -11.42
N GLN A 106 23.99 -16.85 -10.73
CA GLN A 106 25.27 -16.65 -11.39
C GLN A 106 25.75 -18.00 -11.90
N THR A 107 25.77 -18.16 -13.21
CA THR A 107 26.19 -19.41 -13.89
C THR A 107 27.33 -19.12 -14.86
N ALA A 108 28.03 -20.16 -15.29
CA ALA A 108 29.11 -20.05 -16.29
C ALA A 108 28.64 -19.46 -17.64
N PHE A 109 27.32 -19.41 -17.87
CA PHE A 109 26.69 -18.86 -19.08
C PHE A 109 26.28 -17.39 -18.94
N CYS A 110 26.55 -16.74 -17.80
CA CYS A 110 26.30 -15.32 -17.67
C CYS A 110 27.25 -14.54 -18.58
N LYS A 111 26.76 -13.45 -19.18
CA LYS A 111 27.55 -12.56 -20.04
C LYS A 111 28.84 -12.09 -19.34
N MET A 112 28.79 -11.87 -18.03
CA MET A 112 29.98 -11.56 -17.23
C MET A 112 31.01 -12.68 -17.24
N SER A 113 30.59 -13.94 -17.11
CA SER A 113 31.46 -15.12 -17.19
C SER A 113 32.11 -15.26 -18.58
N ASN A 114 31.36 -14.95 -19.65
CA ASN A 114 31.90 -14.93 -21.02
C ASN A 114 32.93 -13.82 -21.22
N ASN A 115 32.63 -12.60 -20.75
CA ASN A 115 33.56 -11.47 -20.85
C ASN A 115 34.87 -11.76 -20.09
N ILE A 116 34.78 -12.29 -18.86
CA ILE A 116 35.97 -12.66 -18.07
C ILE A 116 36.79 -13.74 -18.78
N LYS A 117 36.14 -14.73 -19.41
CA LYS A 117 36.82 -15.74 -20.22
C LYS A 117 37.55 -15.10 -21.40
N GLU A 118 36.89 -14.21 -22.13
CA GLU A 118 37.44 -13.53 -23.31
C GLU A 118 38.66 -12.67 -22.93
N ASP A 119 38.55 -11.90 -21.85
CA ASP A 119 39.66 -11.11 -21.29
C ASP A 119 40.84 -12.00 -20.89
N ALA A 120 40.58 -13.12 -20.21
CA ALA A 120 41.62 -14.08 -19.84
C ALA A 120 42.28 -14.72 -21.07
N THR A 121 41.52 -15.05 -22.11
CA THR A 121 42.10 -15.55 -23.37
C THR A 121 42.97 -14.53 -24.08
N ASN A 122 42.57 -13.25 -24.06
CA ASN A 122 43.36 -12.16 -24.65
C ASN A 122 44.65 -11.89 -23.88
N MET A 123 44.63 -11.97 -22.54
CA MET A 123 45.87 -11.82 -21.76
C MET A 123 46.84 -12.98 -21.98
N ASN A 124 46.33 -14.21 -22.13
CA ASN A 124 47.17 -15.37 -22.39
C ASN A 124 47.75 -15.40 -23.80
N SER A 125 47.11 -14.76 -24.79
CA SER A 125 47.64 -14.67 -26.15
C SER A 125 48.72 -13.60 -26.33
N LEU A 126 48.91 -12.74 -25.33
CA LEU A 126 49.95 -11.70 -25.27
C LEU A 126 51.23 -12.18 -24.56
N LEU A 127 51.24 -13.40 -24.01
CA LEU A 127 52.42 -14.10 -23.44
C LEU A 127 53.06 -15.00 -24.49
#